data_AF-A0A955F883-F1
#
_entry.id   AF-A0A955F883-F1
#
_cell.length_a   1.000
_cell.length_b   1.000
_cell.length_c   1.000
_cell.angle_alpha   90.00
_cell.angle_beta   90.00
_cell.angle_gamma   90.00
#
_symmetry.space_group_name_H-M   'P 1'
#
loop_
_entity.id
_entity.type
_entity.pdbx_description
1 polymer ?
#
loop_
_entity_poly.entity_id
_entity_poly.type
_entity_poly.pdbx_seq_one_letter_code
_entity_poly.pdbx_strand_id
1 'polypeptide(L)'
;MKTETIIGGLVVLLLLGVAGYFFLFKTSEQVATQTPPATESADETPIPVEPDGGIGDGAEPLDEMAATGMQVIGRSEGGNDIVAYHYGTGEKEILLVAGVHGAYAANTSQLAHELNSYLESATLPEDVRVTVIPVLNPDGLQKIYEVTDVVNGFSALRDHNATIPGRFNANNVDLNRNFDCEWAPKSMWRSQEVSGGSAVFSESEAATLRDYVIAQDPVAAIVWFSAEGKVYPSACGGAPSSASTQLASTFAKAAG
;
A
#
# COMPACT_ATOMS: atom_id res chain seq x y z
N MET A 1 54.10 17.77 15.78
CA MET A 1 53.20 17.33 16.87
C MET A 1 52.86 15.88 16.62
N LYS A 2 52.99 15.01 17.62
CA LYS A 2 52.81 13.57 17.44
C LYS A 2 51.32 13.26 17.27
N THR A 3 50.99 12.44 16.28
CA THR A 3 49.62 12.04 15.88
C THR A 3 48.76 11.54 17.05
N GLU A 4 49.39 10.96 18.07
CA GLU A 4 48.75 10.47 19.30
C GLU A 4 48.08 11.60 20.12
N THR A 5 48.63 12.82 20.10
CA THR A 5 48.07 13.96 20.85
C THR A 5 46.81 14.52 20.18
N ILE A 6 46.67 14.37 18.86
CA ILE A 6 45.51 14.85 18.09
C ILE A 6 44.32 13.90 18.29
N ILE A 7 44.57 12.59 18.29
CA ILE A 7 43.54 11.56 18.51
C ILE A 7 42.99 11.66 19.94
N GLY A 8 43.87 11.85 20.94
CA GLY A 8 43.44 12.05 22.33
C GLY A 8 42.54 13.29 22.51
N GLY A 9 42.85 14.40 21.83
CA GLY A 9 42.03 15.61 21.87
C GLY A 9 40.64 15.43 21.24
N LEU A 10 40.54 14.68 20.14
CA LEU A 10 39.27 14.42 19.45
C LEU A 10 38.33 13.52 20.28
N VAL A 11 38.86 12.50 20.97
CA VAL A 11 38.05 11.62 21.83
C VAL A 11 37.46 12.39 23.01
N VAL A 12 38.23 13.31 23.62
CA VAL A 12 37.74 14.14 24.74
C VAL A 12 36.64 15.10 24.28
N LEU A 13 36.78 15.72 23.10
CA LEU A 13 35.73 16.59 22.54
C LEU A 13 34.44 15.82 22.22
N LEU A 14 34.56 14.58 21.73
CA LEU A 14 33.41 13.75 21.41
C LEU A 14 32.66 13.29 22.68
N LEU A 15 33.40 12.94 23.73
CA LEU A 15 32.81 12.59 25.04
C LEU A 15 32.13 13.79 25.72
N LEU A 16 32.73 14.99 25.64
CA LEU A 16 32.12 16.22 26.14
C LEU A 16 30.86 16.61 25.35
N GLY A 17 30.87 16.40 24.02
CA GLY A 17 29.70 16.63 23.16
C GLY A 17 28.53 15.69 23.48
N VAL A 18 28.80 14.39 23.67
CA VAL A 18 27.77 13.40 24.04
C VAL A 18 27.21 13.67 25.45
N ALA A 19 28.07 14.04 26.41
CA ALA A 19 27.63 14.40 27.76
C ALA A 19 26.78 15.69 27.76
N GLY A 20 27.16 16.70 26.96
CA GLY A 20 26.39 17.93 26.78
C GLY A 20 25.04 17.69 26.12
N TYR A 21 24.97 16.82 25.11
CA TYR A 21 23.72 16.42 24.46
C TYR A 21 22.77 15.73 25.45
N PHE A 22 23.26 14.78 26.25
CA PHE A 22 22.44 14.11 27.26
C PHE A 22 21.95 15.04 28.38
N PHE A 23 22.73 16.09 28.72
CA PHE A 23 22.32 17.08 29.72
C PHE A 23 21.32 18.11 29.19
N LEU A 24 21.39 18.45 27.89
CA LEU A 24 20.53 19.47 27.28
C LEU A 24 19.21 18.92 26.72
N PHE A 25 19.15 17.63 26.36
CA PHE A 25 17.98 17.04 25.69
C PHE A 25 17.26 15.95 26.51
N LYS A 26 17.37 15.98 27.84
CA LYS A 26 16.57 15.11 28.70
C LYS A 26 15.12 15.62 28.75
N THR A 27 14.31 15.22 27.77
CA THR A 27 12.88 15.54 27.71
C THR A 27 12.16 14.85 28.87
N SER A 28 11.42 15.64 29.64
CA SER A 28 10.57 15.20 30.75
C SER A 28 9.32 14.50 30.20
N GLU A 29 9.20 13.19 30.38
CA GLU A 29 7.92 12.49 30.25
C GLU A 29 6.99 12.92 31.39
N GLN A 30 6.04 13.80 31.09
CA GLN A 30 4.91 14.09 31.97
C GLN A 30 3.78 13.12 31.59
N VAL A 31 3.63 12.07 32.39
CA VAL A 31 2.47 11.16 32.31
C VAL A 31 1.26 11.89 32.87
N ALA A 32 0.37 12.34 31.99
CA ALA A 32 -0.95 12.85 32.36
C ALA A 32 -1.96 11.69 32.39
N THR A 33 -2.33 11.25 33.59
CA THR A 33 -3.44 10.32 33.81
C THR A 33 -4.77 11.05 33.57
N GLN A 34 -5.47 10.72 32.48
CA GLN A 34 -6.86 11.08 32.29
C GLN A 34 -7.76 9.91 32.71
N THR A 35 -8.68 10.18 33.63
CA THR A 35 -9.74 9.27 34.05
C THR A 35 -10.84 9.22 32.97
N PRO A 36 -11.30 8.03 32.53
CA PRO A 36 -12.39 7.95 31.56
C PRO A 36 -13.74 8.32 32.20
N PRO A 37 -14.64 9.04 31.49
CA PRO A 37 -16.02 9.21 31.93
C PRO A 37 -16.85 7.93 31.71
N ALA A 38 -17.90 7.80 32.52
CA ALA A 38 -18.77 6.65 32.62
C ALA A 38 -19.57 6.36 31.34
N THR A 39 -19.75 5.06 31.06
CA THR A 39 -20.57 4.51 29.98
C THR A 39 -22.06 4.62 30.34
N GLU A 40 -22.84 5.36 29.55
CA GLU A 40 -24.29 5.22 29.49
C GLU A 40 -24.67 4.18 28.43
N SER A 41 -25.43 3.17 28.85
CA SER A 41 -25.96 2.09 28.02
C SER A 41 -27.22 2.60 27.31
N ALA A 42 -27.16 2.78 25.99
CA ALA A 42 -28.34 2.95 25.14
C ALA A 42 -28.62 1.61 24.43
N ASP A 43 -29.83 1.11 24.67
CA ASP A 43 -30.44 -0.07 24.06
C ASP A 43 -30.87 0.30 22.63
N GLU A 44 -30.12 -0.15 21.61
CA GLU A 44 -30.50 0.03 20.21
C GLU A 44 -30.99 -1.31 19.62
N THR A 45 -32.31 -1.44 19.53
CA THR A 45 -32.94 -2.38 18.61
C THR A 45 -32.66 -1.95 17.16
N PRO A 46 -32.24 -2.85 16.25
CA PRO A 46 -31.97 -2.48 14.87
C PRO A 46 -33.25 -1.99 14.18
N ILE A 47 -33.20 -0.78 13.64
CA ILE A 47 -34.24 -0.25 12.75
C ILE A 47 -34.03 -0.89 11.37
N PRO A 48 -35.06 -1.49 10.75
CA PRO A 48 -34.93 -2.04 9.40
C PRO A 48 -34.56 -0.94 8.39
N VAL A 49 -33.49 -1.18 7.63
CA VAL A 49 -33.11 -0.32 6.50
C VAL A 49 -33.95 -0.75 5.30
N GLU A 50 -34.86 0.11 4.87
CA GLU A 50 -35.58 -0.06 3.59
C GLU A 50 -34.61 0.26 2.44
N PRO A 51 -34.68 -0.47 1.31
CA PRO A 51 -33.89 -0.13 0.13
C PRO A 51 -34.30 1.25 -0.36
N ASP A 52 -33.38 2.20 -0.37
CA ASP A 52 -33.62 3.48 -1.00
C ASP A 52 -33.65 3.27 -2.51
N GLY A 53 -34.78 3.61 -3.12
CA GLY A 53 -34.94 3.66 -4.58
C GLY A 53 -34.13 4.81 -5.19
N GLY A 54 -32.82 4.79 -4.98
CA GLY A 54 -31.87 5.86 -5.22
C GLY A 54 -31.41 5.95 -6.66
N ILE A 55 -31.47 7.17 -7.17
CA ILE A 55 -30.87 7.66 -8.41
C ILE A 55 -29.36 7.42 -8.32
N GLY A 56 -28.83 6.55 -9.20
CA GLY A 56 -27.50 5.96 -9.10
C GLY A 56 -26.33 6.95 -9.14
N ASP A 57 -25.46 6.81 -8.13
CA ASP A 57 -24.08 7.28 -8.09
C ASP A 57 -23.13 6.41 -8.94
N GLY A 58 -23.66 5.39 -9.61
CA GLY A 58 -22.90 4.48 -10.47
C GLY A 58 -22.19 3.35 -9.70
N ALA A 59 -22.40 3.22 -8.39
CA ALA A 59 -21.92 2.05 -7.65
C ALA A 59 -22.79 0.82 -7.98
N GLU A 60 -22.16 -0.28 -8.38
CA GLU A 60 -22.86 -1.55 -8.56
C GLU A 60 -23.38 -2.06 -7.20
N PRO A 61 -24.56 -2.71 -7.15
CA PRO A 61 -25.09 -3.27 -5.91
C PRO A 61 -24.12 -4.27 -5.27
N LEU A 62 -23.95 -4.20 -3.95
CA LEU A 62 -23.07 -5.09 -3.17
C LEU A 62 -23.31 -6.59 -3.44
N ASP A 63 -24.57 -6.97 -3.71
CA ASP A 63 -24.94 -8.36 -4.03
C ASP A 63 -24.42 -8.81 -5.41
N GLU A 64 -24.31 -7.89 -6.37
CA GLU A 64 -23.76 -8.16 -7.71
C GLU A 64 -22.23 -8.23 -7.68
N MET A 65 -21.58 -7.39 -6.86
CA MET A 65 -20.15 -7.48 -6.58
C MET A 65 -19.77 -8.80 -5.90
N ALA A 66 -20.56 -9.24 -4.91
CA ALA A 66 -20.31 -10.51 -4.23
C ALA A 66 -20.44 -11.72 -5.19
N ALA A 67 -21.37 -11.67 -6.14
CA ALA A 67 -21.57 -12.72 -7.13
C ALA A 67 -20.42 -12.81 -8.16
N THR A 68 -19.70 -11.71 -8.38
CA THR A 68 -18.52 -11.65 -9.27
C THR A 68 -17.20 -11.89 -8.55
N GLY A 69 -17.24 -12.14 -7.23
CA GLY A 69 -16.04 -12.29 -6.40
C GLY A 69 -15.34 -10.95 -6.13
N MET A 70 -15.99 -9.82 -6.40
CA MET A 70 -15.48 -8.48 -6.12
C MET A 70 -15.83 -8.03 -4.69
N GLN A 71 -14.90 -7.33 -4.05
CA GLN A 71 -15.09 -6.75 -2.72
C GLN A 71 -14.47 -5.35 -2.68
N VAL A 72 -15.26 -4.33 -2.28
CA VAL A 72 -14.68 -3.05 -1.85
C VAL A 72 -14.00 -3.27 -0.49
N ILE A 73 -12.68 -3.14 -0.46
CA ILE A 73 -11.88 -3.36 0.76
C ILE A 73 -11.55 -2.06 1.51
N GLY A 74 -11.79 -0.92 0.87
CA GLY A 74 -11.58 0.40 1.44
C GLY A 74 -11.79 1.50 0.40
N ARG A 75 -11.45 2.74 0.79
CA ARG A 75 -11.52 3.91 -0.08
C ARG A 75 -10.21 4.70 -0.03
N SER A 76 -9.83 5.29 -1.16
CA SER A 76 -8.69 6.19 -1.28
C SER A 76 -8.92 7.53 -0.59
N GLU A 77 -7.88 8.37 -0.53
CA GLU A 77 -7.97 9.72 0.06
C GLU A 77 -8.94 10.61 -0.72
N GLY A 78 -9.04 10.40 -2.03
CA GLY A 78 -10.03 11.01 -2.91
C GLY A 78 -11.44 10.43 -2.79
N GLY A 79 -11.65 9.43 -1.93
CA GLY A 79 -12.94 8.78 -1.71
C GLY A 79 -13.33 7.74 -2.77
N ASN A 80 -12.40 7.32 -3.63
CA ASN A 80 -12.65 6.33 -4.66
C ASN A 80 -12.49 4.91 -4.10
N ASP A 81 -13.33 3.98 -4.53
CA ASP A 81 -13.29 2.60 -4.03
C ASP A 81 -11.98 1.88 -4.41
N ILE A 82 -11.47 1.09 -3.48
CA ILE A 82 -10.37 0.15 -3.70
C ILE A 82 -10.98 -1.26 -3.71
N VAL A 83 -10.88 -1.93 -4.86
CA VAL A 83 -11.57 -3.18 -5.12
C VAL A 83 -10.58 -4.35 -5.17
N ALA A 84 -10.93 -5.44 -4.49
CA ALA A 84 -10.27 -6.73 -4.56
C ALA A 84 -11.15 -7.73 -5.33
N TYR A 85 -10.52 -8.62 -6.10
CA TYR A 85 -11.16 -9.70 -6.86
C TYR A 85 -10.67 -11.02 -6.30
N HIS A 86 -11.57 -11.92 -5.92
CA HIS A 86 -11.27 -13.19 -5.28
C HIS A 86 -11.63 -14.37 -6.18
N TYR A 87 -10.66 -15.26 -6.40
CA TYR A 87 -10.83 -16.47 -7.21
C TYR A 87 -10.42 -17.71 -6.41
N GLY A 88 -11.25 -18.75 -6.43
CA GLY A 88 -11.06 -19.96 -5.63
C GLY A 88 -11.56 -19.81 -4.19
N THR A 89 -11.60 -20.93 -3.46
CA THR A 89 -12.17 -21.01 -2.11
C THR A 89 -11.21 -21.61 -1.08
N GLY A 90 -9.94 -21.80 -1.45
CA GLY A 90 -8.94 -22.40 -0.59
C GLY A 90 -8.43 -21.47 0.51
N GLU A 91 -7.89 -22.05 1.57
CA GLU A 91 -7.38 -21.29 2.72
C GLU A 91 -6.02 -20.62 2.46
N LYS A 92 -5.24 -21.09 1.47
CA LYS A 92 -3.95 -20.48 1.12
C LYS A 92 -4.16 -19.36 0.12
N GLU A 93 -4.14 -18.13 0.62
CA GLU A 93 -4.28 -16.96 -0.23
C GLU A 93 -2.95 -16.48 -0.82
N ILE A 94 -2.96 -16.26 -2.14
CA ILE A 94 -1.92 -15.53 -2.86
C ILE A 94 -2.50 -14.16 -3.25
N LEU A 95 -1.90 -13.10 -2.70
CA LEU A 95 -2.30 -11.71 -2.95
C LEU A 95 -1.44 -11.09 -4.06
N LEU A 96 -2.08 -10.50 -5.07
CA LEU A 96 -1.43 -9.71 -6.12
C LEU A 96 -1.94 -8.27 -6.06
N VAL A 97 -1.04 -7.31 -5.99
CA VAL A 97 -1.36 -5.88 -5.86
C VAL A 97 -0.74 -5.11 -7.02
N ALA A 98 -1.55 -4.30 -7.69
CA ALA A 98 -1.16 -3.46 -8.80
C ALA A 98 -1.57 -2.00 -8.56
N GLY A 99 -1.18 -1.12 -9.48
CA GLY A 99 -1.65 0.27 -9.48
C GLY A 99 -1.19 1.11 -8.29
N VAL A 100 -0.12 0.73 -7.57
CA VAL A 100 0.43 1.52 -6.44
C VAL A 100 0.82 2.92 -6.88
N HIS A 101 1.39 3.06 -8.09
CA HIS A 101 1.73 4.36 -8.68
C HIS A 101 0.68 4.84 -9.71
N GLY A 102 -0.60 4.45 -9.58
CA GLY A 102 -1.71 4.99 -10.37
C GLY A 102 -1.42 5.13 -11.87
N ALA A 103 -1.69 6.31 -12.43
CA ALA A 103 -1.44 6.61 -13.85
C ALA A 103 0.03 6.51 -14.27
N TYR A 104 0.97 6.73 -13.36
CA TYR A 104 2.39 6.60 -13.67
C TYR A 104 2.76 5.18 -14.09
N ALA A 105 2.05 4.18 -13.55
CA ALA A 105 2.27 2.76 -13.83
C ALA A 105 0.97 2.04 -14.22
N ALA A 106 0.09 2.70 -15.00
CA ALA A 106 -1.22 2.16 -15.41
C ALA A 106 -1.15 0.81 -16.15
N ASN A 107 0.01 0.44 -16.68
CA ASN A 107 0.23 -0.89 -17.27
C ASN A 107 0.16 -2.02 -16.24
N THR A 108 0.46 -1.76 -14.96
CA THR A 108 0.34 -2.78 -13.91
C THR A 108 -1.13 -3.10 -13.62
N SER A 109 -1.99 -2.09 -13.60
CA SER A 109 -3.42 -2.26 -13.44
C SER A 109 -4.07 -2.93 -14.66
N GLN A 110 -3.60 -2.63 -15.87
CA GLN A 110 -4.02 -3.36 -17.08
C GLN A 110 -3.66 -4.85 -16.99
N LEU A 111 -2.43 -5.17 -16.59
CA LEU A 111 -2.00 -6.56 -16.37
C LEU A 111 -2.86 -7.26 -15.31
N ALA A 112 -3.23 -6.56 -14.24
CA ALA A 112 -4.08 -7.12 -13.20
C ALA A 112 -5.49 -7.46 -13.72
N HIS A 113 -6.07 -6.61 -14.56
CA HIS A 113 -7.35 -6.89 -15.20
C HIS A 113 -7.26 -8.00 -16.26
N GLU A 114 -6.17 -8.07 -17.03
CA GLU A 114 -5.90 -9.21 -17.91
C GLU A 114 -5.80 -10.53 -17.12
N LEU A 115 -5.18 -10.49 -15.94
CA LEU A 115 -5.13 -11.65 -15.04
C LEU A 115 -6.52 -12.00 -14.49
N ASN A 116 -7.31 -11.01 -14.06
CA ASN A 116 -8.69 -11.24 -13.62
C ASN A 116 -9.51 -11.96 -14.70
N SER A 117 -9.47 -11.49 -15.95
CA SER A 117 -10.15 -12.15 -17.07
C SER A 117 -9.66 -13.57 -17.32
N TYR A 118 -8.37 -13.84 -17.13
CA TYR A 118 -7.84 -15.21 -17.19
C TYR A 118 -8.38 -16.07 -16.05
N LEU A 119 -8.40 -15.55 -14.82
CA LEU A 119 -8.81 -16.27 -13.61
C LEU A 119 -10.29 -16.64 -13.58
N GLU A 120 -11.16 -15.89 -14.26
CA GLU A 120 -12.60 -16.23 -14.40
C GLU A 120 -12.85 -17.64 -14.95
N SER A 121 -11.94 -18.17 -15.77
CA SER A 121 -12.05 -19.50 -16.37
C SER A 121 -10.93 -20.45 -15.96
N ALA A 122 -9.97 -19.98 -15.15
CA ALA A 122 -8.84 -20.77 -14.73
C ALA A 122 -9.25 -21.81 -13.67
N THR A 123 -8.65 -23.00 -13.73
CA THR A 123 -8.76 -23.99 -12.65
C THR A 123 -7.65 -23.74 -11.64
N LEU A 124 -8.02 -23.37 -10.42
CA LEU A 124 -7.10 -23.21 -9.30
C LEU A 124 -7.00 -24.52 -8.49
N PRO A 125 -5.88 -24.78 -7.80
CA PRO A 125 -5.82 -25.83 -6.79
C PRO A 125 -6.89 -25.64 -5.71
N GLU A 126 -7.47 -26.73 -5.21
CA GLU A 126 -8.58 -26.69 -4.25
C GLU A 126 -8.24 -25.94 -2.95
N ASP A 127 -6.98 -25.95 -2.54
CA ASP A 127 -6.48 -25.31 -1.31
C ASP A 127 -5.96 -23.89 -1.53
N VAL A 128 -6.09 -23.33 -2.73
CA VAL A 128 -5.61 -21.99 -3.09
C VAL A 128 -6.77 -21.03 -3.35
N ARG A 129 -6.60 -19.80 -2.85
CA ARG A 129 -7.35 -18.61 -3.27
C ARG A 129 -6.38 -17.60 -3.88
N VAL A 130 -6.76 -16.97 -4.97
CA VAL A 130 -6.01 -15.87 -5.58
C VAL A 130 -6.82 -14.59 -5.40
N THR A 131 -6.21 -13.59 -4.77
CA THR A 131 -6.80 -12.25 -4.67
C THR A 131 -5.99 -11.28 -5.52
N VAL A 132 -6.68 -10.46 -6.31
CA VAL A 132 -6.08 -9.40 -7.12
C VAL A 132 -6.66 -8.05 -6.70
N ILE A 133 -5.79 -7.07 -6.40
CA ILE A 133 -6.14 -5.66 -6.22
C ILE A 133 -5.58 -4.91 -7.43
N PRO A 134 -6.39 -4.61 -8.47
CA PRO A 134 -5.89 -4.02 -9.71
C PRO A 134 -5.41 -2.59 -9.56
N VAL A 135 -6.03 -1.83 -8.67
CA VAL A 135 -5.75 -0.41 -8.47
C VAL A 135 -5.72 -0.09 -6.99
N LEU A 136 -4.52 -0.01 -6.42
CA LEU A 136 -4.36 0.50 -5.06
C LEU A 136 -4.48 2.04 -4.99
N ASN A 137 -4.05 2.76 -6.04
CA ASN A 137 -4.07 4.23 -6.11
C ASN A 137 -5.03 4.73 -7.21
N PRO A 138 -6.35 4.68 -6.99
CA PRO A 138 -7.33 5.17 -7.95
C PRO A 138 -7.24 6.70 -8.14
N ASP A 139 -6.82 7.44 -7.12
CA ASP A 139 -6.65 8.90 -7.18
C ASP A 139 -5.55 9.30 -8.17
N GLY A 140 -4.46 8.53 -8.21
CA GLY A 140 -3.36 8.72 -9.15
C GLY A 140 -3.81 8.48 -10.60
N LEU A 141 -4.74 7.56 -10.84
CA LEU A 141 -5.37 7.41 -12.16
C LEU A 141 -6.28 8.60 -12.48
N GLN A 142 -7.16 8.97 -11.55
CA GLN A 142 -8.16 10.01 -11.74
C GLN A 142 -7.52 11.37 -12.04
N LYS A 143 -6.37 11.67 -11.41
CA LYS A 143 -5.60 12.90 -11.64
C LYS A 143 -5.14 13.10 -13.09
N ILE A 144 -4.95 12.01 -13.86
CA ILE A 144 -4.39 12.07 -15.22
C ILE A 144 -5.41 11.67 -16.28
N TYR A 145 -6.20 10.63 -16.00
CA TYR A 145 -7.10 10.02 -16.97
C TYR A 145 -8.57 10.29 -16.67
N GLU A 146 -8.89 10.98 -15.57
CA GLU A 146 -10.27 11.25 -15.12
C GLU A 146 -11.10 9.95 -14.90
N VAL A 147 -10.41 8.83 -14.67
CA VAL A 147 -10.98 7.52 -14.34
C VAL A 147 -10.30 6.96 -13.10
N THR A 148 -11.00 6.12 -12.36
CA THR A 148 -10.49 5.47 -11.14
C THR A 148 -9.96 4.06 -11.41
N ASP A 149 -10.19 3.52 -12.61
CA ASP A 149 -9.75 2.19 -13.02
C ASP A 149 -9.41 2.14 -14.53
N VAL A 150 -8.68 1.10 -14.95
CA VAL A 150 -8.20 0.87 -16.33
C VAL A 150 -8.92 -0.29 -17.01
N VAL A 151 -10.24 -0.16 -17.15
CA VAL A 151 -11.08 -1.15 -17.84
C VAL A 151 -11.33 -0.77 -19.31
N ASN A 152 -11.82 -1.74 -20.08
CA ASN A 152 -12.37 -1.66 -21.44
C ASN A 152 -12.20 -0.32 -22.18
N GLY A 153 -11.18 -0.25 -23.03
CA GLY A 153 -10.93 0.94 -23.87
C GLY A 153 -9.98 1.96 -23.24
N PHE A 154 -9.44 1.68 -22.04
CA PHE A 154 -8.34 2.45 -21.49
C PHE A 154 -7.17 2.54 -22.48
N SER A 155 -6.69 3.76 -22.70
CA SER A 155 -5.56 4.05 -23.57
C SER A 155 -4.58 4.93 -22.81
N ALA A 156 -3.43 4.34 -22.48
CA ALA A 156 -2.38 5.07 -21.79
C ALA A 156 -1.87 6.24 -22.65
N LEU A 157 -1.61 7.38 -21.99
CA LEU A 157 -0.92 8.51 -22.61
C LEU A 157 0.41 8.05 -23.23
N ARG A 158 0.68 8.52 -24.45
CA ARG A 158 1.96 8.26 -25.13
C ARG A 158 3.14 8.96 -24.45
N ASP A 159 2.90 10.14 -23.89
CA ASP A 159 3.92 10.86 -23.12
C ASP A 159 3.89 10.42 -21.66
N HIS A 160 4.86 9.59 -21.28
CA HIS A 160 5.01 9.10 -19.92
C HIS A 160 5.37 10.21 -18.92
N ASN A 161 5.98 11.32 -19.35
CA ASN A 161 6.27 12.41 -18.42
C ASN A 161 4.99 13.10 -17.93
N ALA A 162 3.96 13.13 -18.77
CA ALA A 162 2.66 13.67 -18.41
C ALA A 162 1.94 12.83 -17.33
N THR A 163 2.34 11.56 -17.11
CA THR A 163 1.72 10.70 -16.09
C THR A 163 2.41 10.76 -14.72
N ILE A 164 3.55 11.46 -14.61
CA ILE A 164 4.31 11.61 -13.36
C ILE A 164 3.44 12.07 -12.17
N PRO A 165 2.55 13.08 -12.31
CA PRO A 165 1.72 13.50 -11.18
C PRO A 165 0.81 12.39 -10.62
N GLY A 166 0.42 11.43 -11.47
CA GLY A 166 -0.39 10.27 -11.10
C GLY A 166 0.37 9.14 -10.42
N ARG A 167 1.68 9.31 -10.18
CA ARG A 167 2.46 8.46 -9.27
C ARG A 167 1.94 8.56 -7.84
N PHE A 168 1.53 9.76 -7.44
CA PHE A 168 1.17 10.12 -6.07
C PHE A 168 -0.35 10.11 -5.89
N ASN A 169 -0.83 9.80 -4.68
CA ASN A 169 -2.26 9.81 -4.36
C ASN A 169 -2.85 11.24 -4.30
N ALA A 170 -4.09 11.40 -3.82
CA ALA A 170 -4.75 12.70 -3.71
C ALA A 170 -3.98 13.70 -2.83
N ASN A 171 -3.32 13.23 -1.76
CA ASN A 171 -2.52 14.05 -0.85
C ASN A 171 -1.09 14.34 -1.36
N ASN A 172 -0.75 13.92 -2.58
CA ASN A 172 0.60 13.99 -3.16
C ASN A 172 1.66 13.20 -2.37
N VAL A 173 1.24 12.10 -1.72
CA VAL A 173 2.14 11.15 -1.06
C VAL A 173 2.50 10.02 -2.02
N ASP A 174 3.76 9.58 -1.97
CA ASP A 174 4.21 8.38 -2.67
C ASP A 174 3.82 7.18 -1.81
N LEU A 175 2.79 6.43 -2.21
CA LEU A 175 2.30 5.29 -1.42
C LEU A 175 3.42 4.27 -1.16
N ASN A 176 4.36 4.09 -2.09
CA ASN A 176 5.52 3.21 -1.92
C ASN A 176 6.60 3.78 -0.97
N ARG A 177 6.27 4.83 -0.22
CA ARG A 177 7.04 5.40 0.89
C ARG A 177 6.21 5.52 2.18
N ASN A 178 4.95 5.08 2.17
CA ASN A 178 4.01 5.24 3.29
C ASN A 178 3.85 3.97 4.15
N PHE A 179 4.40 2.83 3.73
CA PHE A 179 4.36 1.57 4.47
C PHE A 179 5.33 1.56 5.67
N ASP A 180 5.04 0.74 6.69
CA ASP A 180 5.88 0.56 7.90
C ASP A 180 7.16 -0.24 7.64
N CYS A 181 7.94 0.19 6.67
CA CYS A 181 9.22 -0.41 6.39
C CYS A 181 10.30 0.65 6.20
N GLU A 182 11.15 0.80 7.22
CA GLU A 182 12.18 1.85 7.29
C GLU A 182 11.60 3.22 6.94
N TRP A 183 10.37 3.47 7.41
CA TRP A 183 9.59 4.64 7.02
C TRP A 183 10.28 5.94 7.42
N ALA A 184 10.17 6.93 6.54
CA ALA A 184 10.58 8.30 6.79
C ALA A 184 9.57 9.26 6.14
N PRO A 185 9.33 10.45 6.74
CA PRO A 185 8.39 11.43 6.19
C PRO A 185 8.83 11.99 4.83
N LYS A 186 10.12 11.86 4.50
CA LYS A 186 10.71 12.28 3.22
C LYS A 186 11.61 11.17 2.67
N SER A 187 11.57 10.98 1.37
CA SER A 187 12.41 10.02 0.65
C SER A 187 12.81 10.56 -0.72
N MET A 188 13.54 9.76 -1.49
CA MET A 188 13.93 10.08 -2.85
C MET A 188 13.25 9.15 -3.86
N TRP A 189 12.72 9.76 -4.92
CA TRP A 189 12.40 9.08 -6.16
C TRP A 189 13.26 9.70 -7.27
N ARG A 190 14.19 8.89 -7.81
CA ARG A 190 15.26 9.40 -8.68
C ARG A 190 16.02 10.53 -7.97
N SER A 191 16.03 11.74 -8.54
CA SER A 191 16.66 12.93 -7.97
C SER A 191 15.67 13.88 -7.29
N GLN A 192 14.40 13.47 -7.12
CA GLN A 192 13.35 14.29 -6.52
C GLN A 192 13.05 13.84 -5.08
N GLU A 193 12.99 14.79 -4.15
CA GLU A 193 12.45 14.56 -2.81
C GLU A 193 10.93 14.35 -2.92
N VAL A 194 10.43 13.29 -2.30
CA VAL A 194 9.00 12.93 -2.27
C VAL A 194 8.53 12.70 -0.84
N SER A 195 7.23 12.92 -0.60
CA SER A 195 6.60 12.69 0.70
C SER A 195 6.35 11.21 0.94
N GLY A 196 6.72 10.73 2.12
CA GLY A 196 6.31 9.43 2.64
C GLY A 196 5.03 9.47 3.47
N GLY A 197 4.37 10.63 3.55
CA GLY A 197 3.18 10.86 4.38
C GLY A 197 3.50 11.46 5.75
N SER A 198 2.46 11.66 6.56
CA SER A 198 2.58 12.28 7.89
C SER A 198 2.98 11.29 8.99
N ALA A 199 2.68 10.01 8.77
CA ALA A 199 3.04 8.88 9.61
C ALA A 199 3.07 7.62 8.74
N VAL A 200 3.59 6.54 9.31
CA VAL A 200 3.39 5.18 8.80
C VAL A 200 1.88 4.94 8.58
N PHE A 201 1.52 4.46 7.38
CA PHE A 201 0.14 4.21 6.95
C PHE A 201 -0.79 5.43 7.11
N SER A 202 -0.27 6.65 6.93
CA SER A 202 -1.10 7.85 6.99
C SER A 202 -2.10 7.97 5.85
N GLU A 203 -1.83 7.34 4.70
CA GLU A 203 -2.71 7.38 3.55
C GLU A 203 -3.69 6.20 3.59
N SER A 204 -4.98 6.46 3.33
CA SER A 204 -6.03 5.47 3.40
C SER A 204 -5.82 4.30 2.46
N GLU A 205 -5.16 4.48 1.31
CA GLU A 205 -4.81 3.39 0.40
C GLU A 205 -3.82 2.42 1.05
N ALA A 206 -2.77 2.95 1.70
CA ALA A 206 -1.77 2.14 2.37
C ALA A 206 -2.35 1.46 3.63
N ALA A 207 -3.19 2.17 4.38
CA ALA A 207 -3.93 1.62 5.52
C ALA A 207 -4.89 0.50 5.09
N THR A 208 -5.60 0.67 3.98
CA THR A 208 -6.51 -0.35 3.42
C THR A 208 -5.75 -1.63 3.09
N LEU A 209 -4.59 -1.54 2.44
CA LEU A 209 -3.79 -2.72 2.14
C LEU A 209 -3.23 -3.39 3.41
N ARG A 210 -2.78 -2.60 4.40
CA ARG A 210 -2.35 -3.12 5.71
C ARG A 210 -3.48 -3.92 6.36
N ASP A 211 -4.66 -3.33 6.44
CA ASP A 211 -5.80 -3.93 7.13
C ASP A 211 -6.27 -5.19 6.42
N TYR A 212 -6.24 -5.21 5.09
CA TYR A 212 -6.48 -6.40 4.29
C TYR A 212 -5.49 -7.52 4.62
N VAL A 213 -4.18 -7.23 4.60
CA VAL A 213 -3.13 -8.22 4.89
C VAL A 213 -3.22 -8.75 6.32
N ILE A 214 -3.50 -7.89 7.30
CA ILE A 214 -3.69 -8.32 8.70
C ILE A 214 -4.92 -9.22 8.85
N ALA A 215 -6.02 -8.87 8.17
CA ALA A 215 -7.27 -9.62 8.29
C ALA A 215 -7.25 -10.96 7.57
N GLN A 216 -6.55 -11.05 6.43
CA GLN A 216 -6.57 -12.23 5.56
C GLN A 216 -5.34 -13.13 5.71
N ASP A 217 -4.22 -12.61 6.23
CA ASP A 217 -2.96 -13.35 6.44
C ASP A 217 -2.51 -14.17 5.21
N PRO A 218 -2.33 -13.53 4.03
CA PRO A 218 -1.99 -14.25 2.81
C PRO A 218 -0.62 -14.92 2.92
N VAL A 219 -0.51 -16.15 2.39
CA VAL A 219 0.74 -16.93 2.43
C VAL A 219 1.82 -16.38 1.50
N ALA A 220 1.43 -15.56 0.51
CA ALA A 220 2.32 -14.85 -0.39
C ALA A 220 1.68 -13.53 -0.85
N ALA A 221 2.50 -12.49 -1.01
CA ALA A 221 2.08 -11.23 -1.62
C ALA A 221 3.07 -10.81 -2.72
N ILE A 222 2.55 -10.40 -3.86
CA ILE A 222 3.30 -9.91 -5.02
C ILE A 222 2.78 -8.52 -5.35
N VAL A 223 3.67 -7.53 -5.38
CA VAL A 223 3.33 -6.15 -5.75
C VAL A 223 3.99 -5.82 -7.07
N TRP A 224 3.19 -5.47 -8.09
CA TRP A 224 3.71 -5.10 -9.40
C TRP A 224 4.07 -3.62 -9.47
N PHE A 225 5.28 -3.39 -9.94
CA PHE A 225 5.76 -2.07 -10.33
C PHE A 225 6.12 -2.08 -11.81
N SER A 226 6.17 -0.90 -12.40
CA SER A 226 6.58 -0.72 -13.79
C SER A 226 8.06 -0.31 -13.86
N ALA A 227 8.70 -0.69 -14.96
CA ALA A 227 10.12 -0.55 -15.28
C ALA A 227 11.05 -1.67 -14.74
N GLU A 228 12.27 -1.71 -15.30
CA GLU A 228 13.40 -2.60 -15.00
C GLU A 228 13.32 -4.08 -15.40
N GLY A 229 12.12 -4.68 -15.51
CA GLY A 229 11.98 -6.09 -15.95
C GLY A 229 12.64 -7.08 -15.00
N LYS A 230 12.50 -6.85 -13.69
CA LYS A 230 13.14 -7.64 -12.63
C LYS A 230 12.14 -8.00 -11.54
N VAL A 231 12.44 -9.10 -10.86
CA VAL A 231 11.72 -9.55 -9.67
C VAL A 231 12.65 -9.43 -8.48
N TYR A 232 12.18 -8.76 -7.43
CA TYR A 232 12.95 -8.52 -6.22
C TYR A 232 12.30 -9.25 -5.04
N PRO A 233 13.07 -9.99 -4.22
CA PRO A 233 12.57 -10.42 -2.93
C PRO A 233 12.35 -9.20 -2.04
N SER A 234 11.23 -9.19 -1.30
CA SER A 234 10.98 -8.18 -0.27
C SER A 234 11.97 -8.33 0.89
N ALA A 235 12.44 -7.20 1.38
CA ALA A 235 13.24 -7.07 2.59
C ALA A 235 12.88 -5.77 3.27
N CYS A 236 12.94 -5.76 4.61
CA CYS A 236 12.74 -4.55 5.39
C CYS A 236 13.89 -4.36 6.36
N GLY A 237 14.90 -3.62 5.93
CA GLY A 237 16.23 -3.66 6.53
C GLY A 237 16.90 -5.03 6.36
N GLY A 238 18.23 -5.02 6.25
CA GLY A 238 19.01 -6.25 6.16
C GLY A 238 18.74 -7.10 4.91
N ALA A 239 19.02 -8.41 5.00
CA ALA A 239 18.86 -9.35 3.90
C ALA A 239 17.42 -9.90 3.83
N PRO A 240 16.87 -10.18 2.64
CA PRO A 240 15.56 -10.80 2.49
C PRO A 240 15.52 -12.17 3.17
N SER A 241 14.33 -12.56 3.63
CA SER A 241 14.13 -13.90 4.18
C SER A 241 14.30 -14.99 3.10
N SER A 242 14.53 -16.23 3.53
CA SER A 242 14.59 -17.37 2.60
C SER A 242 13.27 -17.58 1.88
N ALA A 243 12.14 -17.36 2.55
CA ALA A 243 10.80 -17.45 1.97
C ALA A 243 10.59 -16.39 0.87
N SER A 244 10.97 -15.14 1.14
CA SER A 244 10.87 -14.05 0.15
C SER A 244 11.78 -14.30 -1.06
N THR A 245 13.01 -14.77 -0.82
CA THR A 245 13.95 -15.18 -1.88
C THR A 245 13.38 -16.32 -2.74
N GLN A 246 12.79 -17.33 -2.11
CA GLN A 246 12.16 -18.45 -2.81
C GLN A 246 10.95 -18.02 -3.63
N LEU A 247 10.09 -17.16 -3.07
CA LEU A 247 8.93 -16.61 -3.77
C LEU A 247 9.38 -15.81 -5.01
N ALA A 248 10.33 -14.88 -4.86
CA ALA A 248 10.87 -14.10 -5.96
C ALA A 248 11.47 -14.98 -7.07
N SER A 249 12.26 -15.99 -6.71
CA SER A 249 12.83 -16.93 -7.69
C SER A 249 11.76 -17.78 -8.39
N THR A 250 10.70 -18.18 -7.67
CA THR A 250 9.62 -19.00 -8.22
C THR A 250 8.78 -18.17 -9.19
N PHE A 251 8.41 -16.96 -8.79
CA PHE A 251 7.68 -16.03 -9.63
C PHE A 251 8.47 -15.63 -10.88
N ALA A 252 9.76 -15.31 -10.75
CA ALA A 252 10.62 -14.99 -11.89
C ALA A 252 10.66 -16.13 -12.92
N LYS A 253 10.81 -17.38 -12.47
CA LYS A 253 10.80 -18.54 -13.37
C LYS A 253 9.47 -18.73 -14.08
N ALA A 254 8.35 -18.43 -13.41
CA ALA A 254 7.02 -18.53 -14.00
C ALA A 254 6.73 -17.40 -14.99
N ALA A 255 7.24 -16.19 -14.74
CA ALA A 255 7.04 -15.01 -15.58
C ALA A 255 7.84 -15.02 -16.90
N GLY A 256 8.92 -15.82 -16.98
CA GLY A 256 9.78 -15.96 -18.15
C GLY A 256 10.99 -15.03 -18.14
#